data_AF-A0A7S0SFN6-F1
#
_entry.id   AF-A0A7S0SFN6-F1
#
_cell.length_a   1.000
_cell.length_b   1.000
_cell.length_c   1.000
_cell.angle_alpha   90.00
_cell.angle_beta   90.00
_cell.angle_gamma   90.00
#
_symmetry.space_group_name_H-M   'P 1'
#
loop_
_entity.id
_entity.type
_entity.pdbx_description
1 polymer ?
#
loop_
_entity_poly.entity_id
_entity_poly.type
_entity_poly.pdbx_seq_one_letter_code
_entity_poly.pdbx_strand_id
1 'polypeptide(L)'
;LEQELADELAAEEDEEADGGGDGGAFEGEDDDDDDEDEEEEHGGGGGGGSSGQEDLETAAAAALARRRDYAPSVFQRAQDKLARQISTLEERAIQEKTWLLKGEASAKERPKNSVLEADLEFDHVQAPPPVVSEEMTAKLEDIIKARIAEQRFDDVERVEPGLDSDRRRKALPELDDSKSKKGLGDLYADDYVRAREAAEGKTAATEEKEDPLVVQARSLFRALTSKLDALSHFHFAPKPVMEEMSVKVDAPALQIEEVAPAMASEASRKAPEEVFA
;
A
#
# COMPACT_ATOMS: atom_id res chain seq x y z
N LEU A 1 16.47 -23.70 -10.91
CA LEU A 1 16.29 -24.62 -12.05
C LEU A 1 17.56 -25.39 -12.39
N GLU A 2 18.60 -24.84 -13.03
CA GLU A 2 19.85 -25.62 -13.27
C GLU A 2 20.61 -25.96 -11.98
N GLN A 3 20.56 -25.10 -10.96
CA GLN A 3 21.16 -25.37 -9.63
C GLN A 3 20.32 -26.34 -8.78
N GLU A 4 19.00 -26.33 -8.93
CA GLU A 4 18.11 -27.23 -8.17
C GLU A 4 18.18 -28.66 -8.71
N LEU A 5 18.38 -28.82 -10.03
CA LEU A 5 18.59 -30.11 -10.66
C LEU A 5 19.96 -30.74 -10.31
N ALA A 6 20.95 -29.92 -9.95
CA ALA A 6 22.28 -30.38 -9.54
C ALA A 6 22.28 -30.88 -8.09
N ASP A 7 21.49 -30.26 -7.21
CA ASP A 7 21.36 -30.69 -5.82
C ASP A 7 20.52 -31.97 -5.68
N GLU A 8 19.51 -32.21 -6.54
CA GLU A 8 18.75 -33.47 -6.56
C GLU A 8 19.60 -34.67 -7.04
N LEU A 9 20.50 -34.46 -8.02
CA LEU A 9 21.38 -35.52 -8.53
C LEU A 9 22.52 -35.86 -7.56
N ALA A 10 22.97 -34.91 -6.74
CA ALA A 10 24.00 -35.15 -5.72
C ALA A 10 23.44 -35.91 -4.50
N ALA A 11 22.13 -35.82 -4.24
CA ALA A 11 21.48 -36.55 -3.15
C ALA A 11 21.22 -38.03 -3.48
N GLU A 12 21.20 -38.42 -4.77
CA GLU A 12 21.05 -39.83 -5.20
C GLU A 12 22.38 -40.61 -5.27
N GLU A 13 23.55 -39.95 -5.24
CA GLU A 13 24.86 -40.63 -5.32
C GLU A 13 25.43 -41.08 -3.96
N ASP A 14 24.82 -40.71 -2.82
CA ASP A 14 25.33 -41.01 -1.47
C ASP A 14 24.65 -42.23 -0.78
N GLU A 15 23.70 -42.94 -1.44
CA GLU A 15 23.02 -44.11 -0.86
C GLU A 15 23.55 -45.49 -1.32
N GLU A 16 24.64 -45.56 -2.10
CA GLU A 16 25.20 -46.84 -2.57
C GLU A 16 26.68 -47.00 -2.22
N ALA A 17 26.99 -47.05 -0.91
CA ALA A 17 28.27 -47.56 -0.42
C ALA A 17 28.24 -47.96 1.08
N ASP A 18 27.69 -49.13 1.42
CA ASP A 18 28.33 -49.94 2.45
C ASP A 18 28.01 -51.44 2.29
N GLY A 19 29.05 -52.17 1.86
CA GLY A 19 29.07 -53.61 1.86
C GLY A 19 30.45 -54.11 2.33
N GLY A 20 30.52 -54.57 3.58
CA GLY A 20 31.49 -55.59 3.97
C GLY A 20 31.95 -55.61 5.43
N GLY A 21 31.54 -56.64 6.19
CA GLY A 21 32.39 -57.21 7.24
C GLY A 21 31.72 -57.86 8.46
N ASP A 22 31.61 -59.20 8.39
CA ASP A 22 31.97 -60.18 9.44
C ASP A 22 31.17 -60.30 10.77
N GLY A 23 30.75 -61.53 11.07
CA GLY A 23 30.89 -62.09 12.43
C GLY A 23 29.64 -62.36 13.27
N GLY A 24 28.92 -63.46 12.97
CA GLY A 24 28.36 -64.42 13.94
C GLY A 24 27.42 -63.98 15.07
N ALA A 25 26.17 -64.44 15.03
CA ALA A 25 25.49 -65.05 16.18
C ALA A 25 24.25 -65.83 15.71
N PHE A 26 24.22 -67.11 16.09
CA PHE A 26 23.06 -67.99 16.02
C PHE A 26 22.17 -67.68 17.22
N GLU A 27 20.93 -67.27 17.00
CA GLU A 27 19.81 -67.48 17.92
C GLU A 27 18.52 -67.38 17.12
N GLY A 28 17.72 -68.44 17.20
CA GLY A 28 16.42 -68.54 16.55
C GLY A 28 15.35 -68.06 17.50
N GLU A 29 14.43 -67.27 16.99
CA GLU A 29 13.15 -66.96 17.61
C GLU A 29 12.09 -67.12 16.51
N ASP A 30 11.28 -68.16 16.69
CA ASP A 30 10.00 -68.37 16.00
C ASP A 30 9.07 -67.22 16.41
N ASP A 31 8.66 -66.38 15.47
CA ASP A 31 7.56 -65.44 15.67
C ASP A 31 6.27 -66.11 15.19
N ASP A 32 5.48 -66.57 16.17
CA ASP A 32 4.09 -66.97 16.05
C ASP A 32 3.23 -65.70 15.84
N ASP A 33 2.91 -65.36 14.60
CA ASP A 33 1.83 -64.40 14.30
C ASP A 33 0.47 -65.11 14.47
N ASP A 34 -0.13 -64.88 15.64
CA ASP A 34 -1.48 -65.26 16.05
C ASP A 34 -2.49 -64.26 15.46
N ASP A 35 -2.89 -64.45 14.20
CA ASP A 35 -4.03 -63.73 13.61
C ASP A 35 -5.34 -64.41 14.05
N GLU A 36 -5.96 -63.85 15.09
CA GLU A 36 -7.33 -64.16 15.52
C GLU A 36 -8.34 -63.70 14.43
N ASP A 37 -8.74 -64.62 13.55
CA ASP A 37 -9.89 -64.43 12.64
C ASP A 37 -11.21 -64.50 13.44
N GLU A 38 -11.81 -63.35 13.77
CA GLU A 38 -13.20 -63.24 14.20
C GLU A 38 -14.14 -63.53 13.01
N GLU A 39 -14.78 -64.70 13.02
CA GLU A 39 -15.83 -65.04 12.06
C GLU A 39 -17.12 -64.24 12.33
N GLU A 40 -17.36 -63.20 11.51
CA GLU A 40 -18.68 -62.56 11.39
C GLU A 40 -19.57 -63.36 10.42
N GLU A 41 -20.60 -63.98 10.99
CA GLU A 41 -21.64 -64.77 10.31
C GLU A 41 -22.59 -63.85 9.52
N HIS A 42 -22.34 -63.66 8.22
CA HIS A 42 -23.35 -63.08 7.33
C HIS A 42 -24.08 -64.16 6.53
N GLY A 43 -25.29 -64.48 7.00
CA GLY A 43 -26.22 -65.38 6.35
C GLY A 43 -26.84 -64.81 5.06
N GLY A 44 -26.92 -65.69 4.06
CA GLY A 44 -28.11 -65.85 3.21
C GLY A 44 -28.10 -65.15 1.84
N GLY A 45 -28.22 -65.97 0.79
CA GLY A 45 -28.74 -65.51 -0.50
C GLY A 45 -28.28 -66.33 -1.70
N GLY A 46 -28.79 -67.56 -1.85
CA GLY A 46 -28.61 -68.34 -3.07
C GLY A 46 -29.30 -67.69 -4.27
N GLY A 47 -28.57 -67.54 -5.37
CA GLY A 47 -29.05 -67.17 -6.69
C GLY A 47 -28.24 -67.91 -7.75
N GLY A 48 -28.84 -68.90 -8.39
CA GLY A 48 -28.17 -69.89 -9.24
C GLY A 48 -27.87 -69.42 -10.66
N GLY A 49 -26.92 -70.12 -11.31
CA GLY A 49 -26.69 -70.01 -12.74
C GLY A 49 -25.37 -70.59 -13.27
N SER A 50 -25.30 -71.91 -13.45
CA SER A 50 -24.63 -72.63 -14.57
C SER A 50 -23.12 -72.47 -14.85
N SER A 51 -22.30 -73.52 -14.59
CA SER A 51 -21.63 -74.35 -15.64
C SER A 51 -20.63 -75.42 -15.11
N GLY A 52 -21.06 -76.38 -14.31
CA GLY A 52 -21.04 -77.83 -14.61
C GLY A 52 -19.73 -78.64 -14.72
N GLN A 53 -18.54 -78.05 -14.76
CA GLN A 53 -17.30 -78.85 -14.86
C GLN A 53 -16.14 -78.37 -13.96
N GLU A 54 -16.16 -77.11 -13.51
CA GLU A 54 -15.18 -76.56 -12.56
C GLU A 54 -15.58 -76.82 -11.09
N ASP A 55 -16.86 -77.16 -10.85
CA ASP A 55 -17.44 -77.38 -9.53
C ASP A 55 -16.93 -78.66 -8.84
N LEU A 56 -16.45 -79.65 -9.60
CA LEU A 56 -16.03 -80.95 -9.04
C LEU A 56 -14.62 -80.92 -8.43
N GLU A 57 -13.68 -80.21 -9.05
CA GLU A 57 -12.32 -80.03 -8.52
C GLU A 57 -12.29 -79.04 -7.35
N THR A 58 -13.05 -77.94 -7.44
CA THR A 58 -13.22 -76.99 -6.33
C THR A 58 -13.94 -77.62 -5.14
N ALA A 59 -14.96 -78.47 -5.36
CA ALA A 59 -15.60 -79.23 -4.27
C ALA A 59 -14.67 -80.26 -3.62
N ALA A 60 -13.80 -80.92 -4.39
CA ALA A 60 -12.81 -81.86 -3.86
C ALA A 60 -11.71 -81.14 -3.06
N ALA A 61 -11.22 -79.99 -3.55
CA ALA A 61 -10.27 -79.14 -2.84
C ALA A 61 -10.87 -78.56 -1.55
N ALA A 62 -12.14 -78.11 -1.58
CA ALA A 62 -12.86 -77.63 -0.40
C ALA A 62 -13.11 -78.74 0.63
N ALA A 63 -13.34 -79.99 0.19
CA ALA A 63 -13.44 -81.14 1.09
C ALA A 63 -12.08 -81.53 1.71
N LEU A 64 -10.97 -81.31 1.00
CA LEU A 64 -9.61 -81.51 1.52
C LEU A 64 -9.24 -80.43 2.54
N ALA A 65 -9.60 -79.17 2.26
CA ALA A 65 -9.36 -78.02 3.13
C ALA A 65 -10.14 -78.08 4.45
N ARG A 66 -11.26 -78.81 4.51
CA ARG A 66 -12.06 -79.05 5.72
C ARG A 66 -11.50 -80.15 6.64
N ARG A 67 -10.42 -80.83 6.25
CA ARG A 67 -9.74 -81.78 7.12
C ARG A 67 -8.88 -81.04 8.13
N ARG A 68 -8.97 -81.45 9.40
CA ARG A 68 -8.21 -80.89 10.52
C ARG A 68 -6.68 -80.96 10.36
N ASP A 69 -6.20 -81.83 9.47
CA ASP A 69 -4.77 -82.07 9.20
C ASP A 69 -4.28 -81.43 7.87
N TYR A 70 -5.08 -80.56 7.24
CA TYR A 70 -4.71 -79.94 5.97
C TYR A 70 -3.83 -78.71 6.17
N ALA A 71 -2.55 -78.82 5.82
CA ALA A 71 -1.62 -77.71 5.72
C ALA A 71 -1.42 -77.34 4.23
N PRO A 72 -1.89 -76.18 3.76
CA PRO A 72 -1.70 -75.79 2.36
C PRO A 72 -0.22 -75.53 2.07
N SER A 73 0.20 -75.91 0.86
CA SER A 73 1.55 -75.66 0.32
C SER A 73 1.86 -74.16 0.26
N VAL A 74 3.14 -73.77 0.35
CA VAL A 74 3.59 -72.37 0.26
C VAL A 74 3.05 -71.69 -1.01
N PHE A 75 3.07 -72.41 -2.14
CA PHE A 75 2.52 -71.91 -3.40
C PHE A 75 0.99 -71.75 -3.36
N GLN A 76 0.28 -72.67 -2.71
CA GLN A 76 -1.18 -72.61 -2.56
C GLN A 76 -1.58 -71.42 -1.71
N ARG A 77 -0.90 -71.18 -0.58
CA ARG A 77 -1.12 -69.99 0.27
C ARG A 77 -0.90 -68.69 -0.51
N ALA A 78 0.13 -68.64 -1.35
CA ALA A 78 0.40 -67.48 -2.20
C ALA A 78 -0.67 -67.29 -3.29
N GLN A 79 -1.15 -68.39 -3.92
CA GLN A 79 -2.26 -68.33 -4.87
C GLN A 79 -3.58 -67.89 -4.22
N ASP A 80 -3.89 -68.39 -3.04
CA ASP A 80 -5.10 -68.01 -2.31
C ASP A 80 -5.05 -66.53 -1.89
N LYS A 81 -3.88 -66.04 -1.44
CA LYS A 81 -3.67 -64.60 -1.15
C LYS A 81 -3.85 -63.73 -2.40
N LEU A 82 -3.29 -64.18 -3.53
CA LEU A 82 -3.43 -63.49 -4.80
C LEU A 82 -4.89 -63.49 -5.29
N ALA A 83 -5.58 -64.62 -5.18
CA ALA A 83 -6.99 -64.75 -5.56
C ALA A 83 -7.89 -63.84 -4.70
N ARG A 84 -7.64 -63.78 -3.38
CA ARG A 84 -8.30 -62.82 -2.48
C ARG A 84 -8.05 -61.38 -2.93
N GLN A 85 -6.79 -61.02 -3.23
CA GLN A 85 -6.46 -59.68 -3.72
C GLN A 85 -7.16 -59.35 -5.05
N ILE A 86 -7.17 -60.28 -6.01
CA ILE A 86 -7.88 -60.12 -7.29
C ILE A 86 -9.36 -59.84 -7.05
N SER A 87 -10.01 -60.65 -6.20
CA SER A 87 -11.43 -60.47 -5.87
C SER A 87 -11.72 -59.10 -5.26
N THR A 88 -10.89 -58.63 -4.30
CA THR A 88 -11.05 -57.29 -3.72
C THR A 88 -10.87 -56.16 -4.74
N LEU A 89 -9.97 -56.33 -5.71
CA LEU A 89 -9.71 -55.34 -6.75
C LEU A 89 -10.83 -55.31 -7.79
N GLU A 90 -11.35 -56.47 -8.17
CA GLU A 90 -12.50 -56.59 -9.07
C GLU A 90 -13.75 -55.95 -8.45
N GLU A 91 -14.01 -56.18 -7.17
CA GLU A 91 -15.12 -55.55 -6.46
C GLU A 91 -14.98 -54.02 -6.43
N ARG A 92 -13.79 -53.51 -6.06
CA ARG A 92 -13.50 -52.07 -6.05
C ARG A 92 -13.63 -51.44 -7.44
N ALA A 93 -13.31 -52.18 -8.51
CA ALA A 93 -13.42 -51.70 -9.88
C ALA A 93 -14.89 -51.58 -10.36
N ILE A 94 -15.77 -52.42 -9.84
CA ILE A 94 -17.21 -52.41 -10.16
C ILE A 94 -17.97 -51.39 -9.30
N GLN A 95 -17.51 -51.15 -8.07
CA GLN A 95 -18.10 -50.15 -7.16
C GLN A 95 -18.04 -48.72 -7.72
N GLU A 96 -18.95 -47.86 -7.25
CA GLU A 96 -18.94 -46.46 -7.64
C GLU A 96 -17.70 -45.73 -7.11
N LYS A 97 -17.10 -44.89 -7.98
CA LYS A 97 -15.98 -44.03 -7.59
C LYS A 97 -16.37 -43.06 -6.48
N THR A 98 -15.43 -42.77 -5.59
CA THR A 98 -15.59 -41.74 -4.56
C THR A 98 -15.79 -40.36 -5.20
N TRP A 99 -16.40 -39.43 -4.47
CA TRP A 99 -16.68 -38.08 -4.97
C TRP A 99 -15.41 -37.32 -5.41
N LEU A 100 -14.25 -37.61 -4.79
CA LEU A 100 -12.95 -37.06 -5.16
C LEU A 100 -12.49 -37.50 -6.56
N LEU A 101 -12.85 -38.72 -6.97
CA LEU A 101 -12.51 -39.30 -8.27
C LEU A 101 -13.58 -39.02 -9.34
N LYS A 102 -14.68 -38.36 -8.96
CA LYS A 102 -15.74 -37.91 -9.87
C LYS A 102 -15.51 -36.44 -10.19
N GLY A 103 -15.46 -36.10 -11.48
CA GLY A 103 -15.47 -34.69 -11.91
C GLY A 103 -16.82 -34.03 -11.58
N GLU A 104 -16.82 -32.71 -11.40
CA GLU A 104 -18.05 -31.91 -11.19
C GLU A 104 -18.90 -32.35 -9.98
N ALA A 105 -18.28 -32.84 -8.91
CA ALA A 105 -18.98 -33.30 -7.72
C ALA A 105 -19.77 -32.17 -7.03
N SER A 106 -21.09 -32.32 -6.96
CA SER A 106 -21.97 -31.33 -6.33
C SER A 106 -21.99 -31.47 -4.79
N ALA A 107 -22.40 -30.42 -4.08
CA ALA A 107 -22.47 -30.41 -2.62
C ALA A 107 -23.42 -31.47 -2.01
N LYS A 108 -24.37 -32.00 -2.81
CA LYS A 108 -25.31 -33.05 -2.38
C LYS A 108 -24.75 -34.48 -2.53
N GLU A 109 -23.78 -34.67 -3.42
CA GLU A 109 -23.22 -35.97 -3.76
C GLU A 109 -22.10 -36.37 -2.80
N ARG A 110 -21.48 -35.39 -2.14
CA ARG A 110 -20.45 -35.59 -1.12
C ARG A 110 -21.04 -35.54 0.30
N PRO A 111 -20.49 -36.31 1.25
CA PRO A 111 -20.84 -36.20 2.66
C PRO A 111 -20.61 -34.78 3.21
N LYS A 112 -21.37 -34.42 4.26
CA LYS A 112 -21.21 -33.13 4.94
C LYS A 112 -19.78 -33.01 5.48
N ASN A 113 -19.16 -31.83 5.34
CA ASN A 113 -17.80 -31.51 5.79
C ASN A 113 -16.64 -32.29 5.15
N SER A 114 -16.89 -33.17 4.17
CA SER A 114 -15.83 -33.98 3.54
C SER A 114 -14.73 -33.18 2.81
N VAL A 115 -14.98 -31.92 2.45
CA VAL A 115 -13.93 -31.04 1.86
C VAL A 115 -12.88 -30.62 2.88
N LEU A 116 -13.19 -30.59 4.18
CA LEU A 116 -12.21 -30.26 5.21
C LEU A 116 -11.20 -31.39 5.44
N GLU A 117 -11.53 -32.60 5.02
CA GLU A 117 -10.69 -33.80 5.16
C GLU A 117 -9.79 -34.04 3.94
N ALA A 118 -10.11 -33.41 2.81
CA ALA A 118 -9.40 -33.59 1.56
C ALA A 118 -8.50 -32.38 1.27
N ASP A 119 -7.23 -32.63 0.99
CA ASP A 119 -6.28 -31.62 0.54
C ASP A 119 -6.53 -31.31 -0.94
N LEU A 120 -7.14 -30.15 -1.20
CA LEU A 120 -7.52 -29.68 -2.53
C LEU A 120 -6.75 -28.40 -2.86
N GLU A 121 -6.08 -28.39 -4.00
CA GLU A 121 -5.41 -27.20 -4.53
C GLU A 121 -6.38 -26.39 -5.39
N PHE A 122 -6.45 -25.07 -5.13
CA PHE A 122 -7.25 -24.15 -5.91
C PHE A 122 -6.61 -22.76 -5.98
N ASP A 123 -6.90 -22.07 -7.08
CA ASP A 123 -6.36 -20.73 -7.32
C ASP A 123 -7.11 -19.67 -6.50
N HIS A 124 -6.35 -18.72 -5.97
CA HIS A 124 -6.87 -17.55 -5.27
C HIS A 124 -6.85 -16.34 -6.20
N VAL A 125 -7.95 -15.59 -6.26
CA VAL A 125 -8.09 -14.43 -7.16
C VAL A 125 -7.22 -13.24 -6.73
N GLN A 126 -6.98 -13.09 -5.43
CA GLN A 126 -6.22 -11.99 -4.86
C GLN A 126 -5.24 -12.51 -3.82
N ALA A 127 -4.08 -11.84 -3.74
CA ALA A 127 -3.15 -12.07 -2.65
C ALA A 127 -3.82 -11.71 -1.32
N PRO A 128 -3.68 -12.55 -0.27
CA PRO A 128 -4.21 -12.23 1.04
C PRO A 128 -3.51 -10.96 1.59
N PRO A 129 -4.21 -10.17 2.41
CA PRO A 129 -3.60 -9.03 3.07
C PRO A 129 -2.43 -9.51 3.94
N PRO A 130 -1.29 -8.79 3.96
CA PRO A 130 -0.15 -9.18 4.77
C PRO A 130 -0.52 -9.13 6.26
N VAL A 131 -0.14 -10.16 6.99
CA VAL A 131 -0.34 -10.23 8.44
C VAL A 131 0.73 -9.37 9.11
N VAL A 132 0.33 -8.48 10.03
CA VAL A 132 1.25 -7.61 10.76
C VAL A 132 2.05 -8.46 11.76
N SER A 133 3.28 -8.80 11.38
CA SER A 133 4.24 -9.48 12.24
C SER A 133 5.15 -8.48 12.98
N GLU A 134 5.71 -8.91 14.11
CA GLU A 134 6.64 -8.09 14.90
C GLU A 134 7.89 -7.71 14.07
N GLU A 135 8.38 -8.61 13.23
CA GLU A 135 9.51 -8.35 12.33
C GLU A 135 9.21 -7.25 11.30
N MET A 136 7.98 -7.24 10.75
CA MET A 136 7.55 -6.19 9.83
C MET A 136 7.49 -4.84 10.53
N THR A 137 6.99 -4.81 11.77
CA THR A 137 6.96 -3.58 12.57
C THR A 137 8.35 -3.08 12.93
N ALA A 138 9.28 -3.96 13.29
CA ALA A 138 10.66 -3.59 13.60
C ALA A 138 11.34 -2.94 12.39
N LYS A 139 11.20 -3.53 11.19
CA LYS A 139 11.72 -2.95 9.94
C LYS A 139 11.12 -1.58 9.64
N LEU A 140 9.82 -1.42 9.86
CA LEU A 140 9.14 -0.13 9.67
C LEU A 140 9.66 0.92 10.65
N GLU A 141 9.85 0.57 11.92
CA GLU A 141 10.41 1.45 12.94
C GLU A 141 11.83 1.91 12.60
N ASP A 142 12.67 1.01 12.07
CA ASP A 142 14.03 1.35 11.69
C ASP A 142 14.05 2.38 10.54
N ILE A 143 13.13 2.25 9.58
CA ILE A 143 12.95 3.24 8.50
C ILE A 143 12.50 4.59 9.08
N ILE A 144 11.55 4.58 10.02
CA ILE A 144 11.05 5.80 10.65
C ILE A 144 12.17 6.49 11.46
N LYS A 145 12.93 5.72 12.25
CA LYS A 145 14.08 6.23 13.02
C LYS A 145 15.13 6.85 12.10
N ALA A 146 15.45 6.20 10.97
CA ALA A 146 16.38 6.73 9.98
C ALA A 146 15.88 8.05 9.37
N ARG A 147 14.61 8.14 8.97
CA ARG A 147 14.03 9.37 8.40
C ARG A 147 14.03 10.54 9.39
N ILE A 148 13.74 10.27 10.66
CA ILE A 148 13.79 11.27 11.73
C ILE A 148 15.22 11.75 11.95
N ALA A 149 16.20 10.82 11.97
CA ALA A 149 17.61 11.17 12.11
C ALA A 149 18.12 12.01 10.94
N GLU A 150 17.66 11.73 9.72
CA GLU A 150 17.96 12.50 8.50
C GLU A 150 17.13 13.80 8.37
N GLN A 151 16.16 14.04 9.25
CA GLN A 151 15.18 15.14 9.17
C GLN A 151 14.45 15.22 7.81
N ARG A 152 14.20 14.07 7.18
CA ARG A 152 13.55 13.99 5.88
C ARG A 152 12.06 13.73 6.04
N PHE A 153 11.32 14.82 6.16
CA PHE A 153 9.86 14.81 6.25
C PHE A 153 9.24 15.25 4.93
N ASP A 154 8.23 14.51 4.47
CA ASP A 154 7.46 14.81 3.27
C ASP A 154 6.26 15.74 3.60
N ASP A 155 6.45 16.65 4.57
CA ASP A 155 5.40 17.59 5.02
C ASP A 155 5.18 18.71 3.99
N VAL A 156 3.93 19.14 3.83
CA VAL A 156 3.59 20.24 2.91
C VAL A 156 3.98 21.58 3.56
N GLU A 157 4.83 22.34 2.89
CA GLU A 157 5.20 23.69 3.35
C GLU A 157 4.02 24.67 3.24
N ARG A 158 3.82 25.47 4.29
CA ARG A 158 2.77 26.49 4.32
C ARG A 158 3.15 27.66 3.43
N VAL A 159 2.49 27.79 2.28
CA VAL A 159 2.58 28.96 1.41
C VAL A 159 1.64 30.05 1.94
N GLU A 160 2.19 31.16 2.41
CA GLU A 160 1.38 32.31 2.78
C GLU A 160 0.89 33.05 1.52
N PRO A 161 -0.43 33.23 1.33
CA PRO A 161 -0.95 33.97 0.19
C PRO A 161 -0.63 35.45 0.37
N GLY A 162 0.20 36.02 -0.52
CA GLY A 162 0.40 37.48 -0.63
C GLY A 162 1.78 38.02 -0.25
N LEU A 163 2.73 37.18 0.13
CA LEU A 163 4.11 37.60 0.35
C LEU A 163 4.97 37.13 -0.83
N ASP A 164 4.91 37.87 -1.94
CA ASP A 164 6.04 37.91 -2.87
C ASP A 164 7.25 38.38 -2.06
N SER A 165 8.00 37.42 -1.51
CA SER A 165 9.16 37.65 -0.64
C SER A 165 10.22 38.55 -1.29
N ASP A 166 10.15 38.69 -2.62
CA ASP A 166 10.98 39.58 -3.43
C ASP A 166 10.69 41.07 -3.22
N ARG A 167 9.47 41.47 -2.81
CA ARG A 167 9.16 42.89 -2.53
C ARG A 167 9.68 43.37 -1.18
N ARG A 168 9.87 42.47 -0.21
CA ARG A 168 10.42 42.82 1.11
C ARG A 168 11.92 43.08 1.07
N ARG A 169 12.62 42.48 0.11
CA ARG A 169 14.00 42.86 -0.23
C ARG A 169 13.91 44.05 -1.16
N LYS A 170 13.60 45.23 -0.61
CA LYS A 170 13.83 46.50 -1.32
C LYS A 170 15.23 46.41 -1.91
N ALA A 171 15.32 46.29 -3.22
CA ALA A 171 16.60 46.30 -3.92
C ALA A 171 17.33 47.55 -3.42
N LEU A 172 18.56 47.38 -2.96
CA LEU A 172 19.40 48.52 -2.59
C LEU A 172 19.36 49.49 -3.78
N PRO A 173 19.18 50.80 -3.55
CA PRO A 173 19.10 51.75 -4.64
C PRO A 173 20.35 51.61 -5.51
N GLU A 174 20.15 51.26 -6.77
CA GLU A 174 21.24 51.09 -7.73
C GLU A 174 21.94 52.43 -7.88
N LEU A 175 23.26 52.45 -7.65
CA LEU A 175 24.07 53.65 -7.76
C LEU A 175 24.38 53.88 -9.24
N ASP A 176 24.04 55.06 -9.77
CA ASP A 176 24.44 55.44 -11.13
C ASP A 176 25.97 55.66 -11.18
N ASP A 177 26.71 54.78 -11.85
CA ASP A 177 28.17 54.92 -12.10
C ASP A 177 28.53 56.02 -13.13
N SER A 178 27.52 56.71 -13.67
CA SER A 178 27.72 57.81 -14.61
C SER A 178 28.12 59.10 -13.90
N LYS A 179 28.95 59.93 -14.55
CA LYS A 179 29.34 61.24 -13.99
C LYS A 179 28.09 62.09 -13.74
N SER A 180 28.00 62.67 -12.54
CA SER A 180 26.88 63.55 -12.17
C SER A 180 26.71 64.70 -13.18
N LYS A 181 25.47 64.92 -13.59
CA LYS A 181 25.09 66.03 -14.50
C LYS A 181 25.05 67.39 -13.78
N LYS A 182 25.07 67.40 -12.44
CA LYS A 182 25.01 68.61 -11.60
C LYS A 182 26.36 68.83 -10.88
N GLY A 183 26.75 70.10 -10.74
CA GLY A 183 27.93 70.47 -9.97
C GLY A 183 27.69 70.34 -8.46
N LEU A 184 28.78 70.25 -7.68
CA LEU A 184 28.71 70.11 -6.22
C LEU A 184 27.95 71.28 -5.55
N GLY A 185 28.14 72.51 -6.05
CA GLY A 185 27.44 73.70 -5.54
C GLY A 185 25.92 73.64 -5.74
N ASP A 186 25.46 73.15 -6.89
CA ASP A 186 24.03 73.01 -7.19
C ASP A 186 23.38 71.94 -6.32
N LEU A 187 24.10 70.83 -6.06
CA LEU A 187 23.64 69.78 -5.14
C LEU A 187 23.43 70.32 -3.73
N TYR A 188 24.37 71.10 -3.21
CA TYR A 188 24.23 71.72 -1.89
C TYR A 188 23.09 72.75 -1.83
N ALA A 189 22.88 73.52 -2.90
CA ALA A 189 21.77 74.46 -2.97
C ALA A 189 20.41 73.73 -2.95
N ASP A 190 20.28 72.68 -3.77
CA ASP A 190 19.08 71.83 -3.81
C ASP A 190 18.82 71.16 -2.45
N ASP A 191 19.85 70.63 -1.80
CA ASP A 191 19.74 69.98 -0.49
C ASP A 191 19.36 70.97 0.62
N TYR A 192 19.86 72.21 0.56
CA TYR A 192 19.48 73.26 1.50
C TYR A 192 18.01 73.67 1.34
N VAL A 193 17.53 73.80 0.10
CA VAL A 193 16.12 74.07 -0.19
C VAL A 193 15.24 72.92 0.28
N ARG A 194 15.62 71.67 0.00
CA ARG A 194 14.90 70.48 0.48
C ARG A 194 14.85 70.39 2.00
N ALA A 195 15.95 70.70 2.69
CA ALA A 195 15.98 70.72 4.15
C ALA A 195 15.04 71.79 4.73
N ARG A 196 14.96 72.95 4.06
CA ARG A 196 14.03 74.04 4.38
C ARG A 196 12.56 73.62 4.17
N GLU A 197 12.24 73.01 3.03
CA GLU A 197 10.88 72.56 2.71
C GLU A 197 10.43 71.38 3.60
N ALA A 198 11.35 70.48 3.94
CA ALA A 198 11.10 69.39 4.89
C ALA A 198 10.83 69.92 6.32
N ALA A 199 11.55 70.97 6.75
CA ALA A 199 11.30 71.63 8.03
C ALA A 199 9.94 72.36 8.07
N GLU A 200 9.42 72.79 6.92
CA GLU A 200 8.11 73.42 6.77
C GLU A 200 6.96 72.39 6.61
N GLY A 201 7.22 71.10 6.82
CA GLY A 201 6.20 70.04 6.84
C GLY A 201 5.70 69.61 5.45
N LYS A 202 6.29 70.15 4.37
CA LYS A 202 6.12 69.62 3.02
C LYS A 202 7.16 68.54 2.83
N THR A 203 6.87 67.35 3.33
CA THR A 203 7.64 66.16 2.97
C THR A 203 7.44 65.94 1.47
N ALA A 204 8.36 66.44 0.65
CA ALA A 204 8.51 65.98 -0.71
C ALA A 204 8.75 64.48 -0.59
N ALA A 205 7.73 63.69 -0.92
CA ALA A 205 7.88 62.27 -1.10
C ALA A 205 9.11 62.12 -2.01
N THR A 206 10.15 61.47 -1.51
CA THR A 206 11.20 60.93 -2.35
C THR A 206 10.52 59.84 -3.17
N GLU A 207 9.84 60.27 -4.23
CA GLU A 207 9.58 59.45 -5.38
C GLU A 207 10.98 59.09 -5.88
N GLU A 208 11.49 57.94 -5.41
CA GLU A 208 12.24 57.07 -6.30
C GLU A 208 11.51 57.18 -7.62
N LYS A 209 12.16 57.76 -8.63
CA LYS A 209 11.53 58.02 -9.92
C LYS A 209 11.16 56.65 -10.48
N GLU A 210 9.95 56.19 -10.16
CA GLU A 210 9.38 55.03 -10.80
C GLU A 210 9.47 55.34 -12.29
N ASP A 211 9.96 54.38 -13.06
CA ASP A 211 10.17 54.60 -14.48
C ASP A 211 8.90 55.22 -15.08
N PRO A 212 8.99 56.31 -15.85
CA PRO A 212 7.80 56.97 -16.41
C PRO A 212 6.96 56.00 -17.24
N LEU A 213 7.60 54.96 -17.79
CA LEU A 213 6.95 53.85 -18.46
C LEU A 213 6.08 53.01 -17.50
N VAL A 214 6.56 52.69 -16.29
CA VAL A 214 5.82 51.92 -15.29
C VAL A 214 4.60 52.72 -14.81
N VAL A 215 4.74 54.03 -14.61
CA VAL A 215 3.62 54.91 -14.24
C VAL A 215 2.57 54.96 -15.36
N GLN A 216 3.00 55.08 -16.62
CA GLN A 216 2.10 55.03 -17.78
C GLN A 216 1.43 53.66 -17.95
N ALA A 217 2.17 52.56 -17.77
CA ALA A 217 1.63 51.21 -17.86
C ALA A 217 0.58 50.97 -16.76
N ARG A 218 0.83 51.42 -15.52
CA ARG A 218 -0.14 51.34 -14.41
C ARG A 218 -1.41 52.13 -14.72
N SER A 219 -1.32 53.33 -15.29
CA SER A 219 -2.49 54.13 -15.63
C SER A 219 -3.32 53.50 -16.76
N LEU A 220 -2.67 52.99 -17.80
CA LEU A 220 -3.31 52.24 -18.89
C LEU A 220 -3.97 50.96 -18.39
N PHE A 221 -3.31 50.21 -17.50
CA PHE A 221 -3.85 49.00 -16.89
C PHE A 221 -5.10 49.29 -16.05
N ARG A 222 -5.10 50.37 -15.26
CA ARG A 222 -6.28 50.83 -14.51
C ARG A 222 -7.44 51.17 -15.45
N ALA A 223 -7.17 51.88 -16.54
CA ALA A 223 -8.19 52.24 -17.53
C ALA A 223 -8.75 51.02 -18.29
N LEU A 224 -7.89 50.05 -18.61
CA LEU A 224 -8.28 48.81 -19.29
C LEU A 224 -9.10 47.90 -18.37
N THR A 225 -8.65 47.67 -17.14
CA THR A 225 -9.39 46.84 -16.16
C THR A 225 -10.76 47.43 -15.86
N SER A 226 -10.87 48.75 -15.65
CA SER A 226 -12.18 49.40 -15.46
C SER A 226 -13.15 49.15 -16.62
N LYS A 227 -12.67 49.10 -17.87
CA LYS A 227 -13.50 48.79 -19.04
C LYS A 227 -13.88 47.31 -19.12
N LEU A 228 -12.94 46.41 -18.80
CA LEU A 228 -13.19 44.97 -18.77
C LEU A 228 -14.17 44.58 -17.66
N ASP A 229 -14.03 45.19 -16.48
CA ASP A 229 -14.92 44.99 -15.33
C ASP A 229 -16.34 45.45 -15.67
N ALA A 230 -16.49 46.57 -16.39
CA ALA A 230 -17.79 47.03 -16.87
C ALA A 230 -18.38 46.10 -17.96
N LEU A 231 -17.53 45.58 -18.86
CA LEU A 231 -17.95 44.63 -19.90
C LEU A 231 -18.40 43.28 -19.32
N SER A 232 -17.76 42.82 -18.24
CA SER A 232 -18.09 41.57 -17.55
C SER A 232 -19.27 41.72 -16.57
N HIS A 233 -20.00 42.84 -16.58
CA HIS A 233 -21.06 43.14 -15.63
C HIS A 233 -20.60 43.04 -14.16
N PHE A 234 -19.33 43.40 -13.90
CA PHE A 234 -18.70 43.32 -12.59
C PHE A 234 -18.64 41.90 -11.98
N HIS A 235 -18.71 40.84 -12.79
CA HIS A 235 -18.47 39.47 -12.38
C HIS A 235 -17.01 39.06 -12.65
N PHE A 236 -16.09 39.51 -11.79
CA PHE A 236 -14.67 39.19 -11.89
C PHE A 236 -14.06 38.90 -10.51
N ALA A 237 -12.90 38.24 -10.50
CA ALA A 237 -12.17 38.00 -9.26
C ALA A 237 -11.64 39.32 -8.70
N PRO A 238 -11.87 39.65 -7.41
CA PRO A 238 -11.41 40.90 -6.83
C PRO A 238 -9.89 41.01 -6.94
N LYS A 239 -9.40 42.25 -7.01
CA LYS A 239 -7.96 42.52 -7.07
C LYS A 239 -7.27 41.93 -5.84
N PRO A 240 -6.04 41.40 -5.98
CA PRO A 240 -5.29 40.88 -4.85
C PRO A 240 -5.10 41.97 -3.80
N VAL A 241 -5.14 41.59 -2.53
CA VAL A 241 -4.94 42.52 -1.41
C VAL A 241 -3.52 43.04 -1.47
N MET A 242 -3.37 44.33 -1.74
CA MET A 242 -2.10 45.03 -1.63
C MET A 242 -2.08 45.76 -0.29
N GLU A 243 -1.02 45.58 0.50
CA GLU A 243 -0.79 46.36 1.71
C GLU A 243 -0.46 47.81 1.31
N GLU A 244 -1.45 48.68 1.32
CA GLU A 244 -1.27 50.12 1.08
C GLU A 244 -1.02 50.85 2.41
N MET A 245 0.15 51.47 2.56
CA MET A 245 0.46 52.32 3.71
C MET A 245 -0.20 53.69 3.53
N SER A 246 -1.24 53.98 4.31
CA SER A 246 -1.83 55.32 4.37
C SER A 246 -1.37 56.07 5.61
N VAL A 247 -0.69 57.20 5.42
CA VAL A 247 -0.29 58.07 6.52
C VAL A 247 -1.44 59.03 6.82
N LYS A 248 -2.08 58.85 7.98
CA LYS A 248 -3.14 59.74 8.46
C LYS A 248 -2.52 60.82 9.36
N VAL A 249 -2.67 62.08 8.96
CA VAL A 249 -2.24 63.24 9.77
C VAL A 249 -3.25 63.49 10.89
N ASP A 250 -2.76 63.94 12.05
CA ASP A 250 -3.61 64.39 13.15
C ASP A 250 -4.27 65.71 12.76
N ALA A 251 -5.57 65.64 12.47
CA ALA A 251 -6.40 66.78 12.12
C ALA A 251 -7.74 66.62 12.84
N PRO A 252 -8.42 67.72 13.20
CA PRO A 252 -9.75 67.65 13.79
C PRO A 252 -10.71 66.95 12.81
N ALA A 253 -11.56 66.05 13.32
CA ALA A 253 -12.49 65.27 12.50
C ALA A 253 -13.33 66.14 11.55
N LEU A 254 -13.71 67.34 12.03
CA LEU A 254 -14.48 68.33 11.28
C LEU A 254 -13.83 68.76 9.94
N GLN A 255 -12.50 68.77 9.82
CA GLN A 255 -11.83 69.16 8.58
C GLN A 255 -11.87 68.07 7.48
N ILE A 256 -12.25 66.85 7.85
CA ILE A 256 -12.30 65.69 6.94
C ILE A 256 -13.74 65.37 6.52
N GLU A 257 -14.72 65.85 7.28
CA GLU A 257 -16.15 65.67 6.97
C GLU A 257 -16.59 66.52 5.77
N GLU A 258 -17.65 66.07 5.11
CA GLU A 258 -18.33 66.86 4.08
C GLU A 258 -18.95 68.11 4.72
N VAL A 259 -18.89 69.25 4.02
CA VAL A 259 -19.38 70.54 4.52
C VAL A 259 -20.91 70.50 4.62
N ALA A 260 -21.42 70.04 5.75
CA ALA A 260 -22.84 70.07 6.12
C ALA A 260 -23.07 71.12 7.22
N PRO A 261 -24.17 71.87 7.19
CA PRO A 261 -24.39 73.03 8.06
C PRO A 261 -24.62 72.71 9.55
N ALA A 262 -24.66 71.44 9.99
CA ALA A 262 -25.07 71.08 11.35
C ALA A 262 -24.36 69.84 11.95
N MET A 263 -23.08 69.63 11.66
CA MET A 263 -22.30 68.54 12.27
C MET A 263 -21.21 69.13 13.18
N ALA A 264 -21.15 68.67 14.43
CA ALA A 264 -20.15 69.09 15.42
C ALA A 264 -19.54 67.85 16.07
N SER A 265 -18.29 67.56 15.73
CA SER A 265 -17.44 66.60 16.43
C SER A 265 -16.08 67.24 16.69
N GLU A 266 -15.74 67.41 17.97
CA GLU A 266 -14.45 67.97 18.43
C GLU A 266 -13.35 66.90 18.60
N ALA A 267 -13.63 65.64 18.22
CA ALA A 267 -12.68 64.55 18.39
C ALA A 267 -11.47 64.68 17.44
N SER A 268 -10.26 64.44 17.98
CA SER A 268 -9.05 64.20 17.17
C SER A 268 -9.15 62.85 16.48
N ARG A 269 -8.56 62.76 15.29
CA ARG A 269 -8.57 61.55 14.46
C ARG A 269 -7.69 60.42 15.01
N LYS A 270 -6.68 60.74 15.81
CA LYS A 270 -5.75 59.76 16.38
C LYS A 270 -6.29 59.18 17.68
N ALA A 271 -6.10 57.88 17.87
CA ALA A 271 -6.38 57.28 19.17
C ALA A 271 -5.35 57.76 20.21
N PRO A 272 -5.71 57.85 21.51
CA PRO A 272 -4.76 58.21 22.56
C PRO A 272 -3.50 57.34 22.58
N GLU A 273 -3.63 56.04 22.27
CA GLU A 273 -2.52 55.08 22.13
C GLU A 273 -1.58 55.38 20.95
N GLU A 274 -2.08 56.05 19.90
CA GLU A 274 -1.27 56.48 18.74
C GLU A 274 -0.53 57.81 19.01
N VAL A 275 -0.98 58.56 20.02
CA VAL A 275 -0.36 59.84 20.45
C VAL A 275 0.68 59.58 21.54
N PHE A 276 0.41 58.62 22.42
CA PHE A 276 1.30 58.24 23.52
C PHE A 276 1.25 56.72 23.75
N ALA A 277 2.40 56.06 23.66
CA ALA A 277 2.59 54.64 23.90
C ALA A 277 3.59 54.41 25.04
#